data_AF-A0A5C1WIX6-F1
#
_entry.id   AF-A0A5C1WIX6-F1
#
_cell.length_a   1.000
_cell.length_b   1.000
_cell.length_c   1.000
_cell.angle_alpha   90.00
_cell.angle_beta   90.00
_cell.angle_gamma   90.00
#
_symmetry.space_group_name_H-M   'P 1'
#
loop_
_entity.id
_entity.type
_entity.pdbx_description
1 polymer ?
#
loop_
_entity_poly.entity_id
_entity_poly.type
_entity_poly.pdbx_seq_one_letter_code
_entity_poly.pdbx_strand_id
1 'polypeptide(L)'
;MPVVSYAGPEQRPIATVDIVLVTLNEDGLRLCLQRREYDPHAGELALIGGYVRPEEDADIEASARRILASKARLDGLYLEQVRSFGGPDRDPRGWSIAIVYLALVPDERLAAAEAAGALRFERIDPDHCPPLPFDHGRLIAAALERLRSKASYSTLPAFLLGEQFTLPELKAVYERAMGTPLNDSAFRRKLMEMQILEEIDAKASATAERKRPAQLYRLAKRALTEFDRTV
;
A
#
# COMPACT_ATOMS: atom_id res chain seq x y z
N MET A 1 42.67 24.65 -4.19
CA MET A 1 41.43 24.72 -3.40
C MET A 1 41.51 23.69 -2.29
N PRO A 2 41.27 24.03 -1.02
CA PRO A 2 41.31 23.04 0.05
C PRO A 2 40.14 22.09 -0.13
N VAL A 3 40.42 20.79 -0.15
CA VAL A 3 39.41 19.73 -0.11
C VAL A 3 38.87 19.73 1.32
N VAL A 4 37.71 20.33 1.52
CA VAL A 4 36.99 20.21 2.80
C VAL A 4 36.59 18.75 2.93
N SER A 5 37.32 18.01 3.77
CA SER A 5 36.89 16.69 4.21
C SER A 5 35.69 16.89 5.11
N TYR A 6 34.49 16.66 4.57
CA TYR A 6 33.27 16.54 5.37
C TYR A 6 33.34 15.23 6.15
N ALA A 7 34.08 15.21 7.25
CA ALA A 7 33.87 14.17 8.26
C ALA A 7 32.40 14.27 8.68
N GLY A 8 31.63 13.21 8.41
CA GLY A 8 30.22 13.15 8.78
C GLY A 8 30.03 13.26 10.30
N PRO A 9 28.82 13.54 10.78
CA PRO A 9 28.54 13.62 12.21
C PRO A 9 28.91 12.29 12.90
N GLU A 10 29.39 12.37 14.15
CA GLU A 10 29.73 11.19 14.97
C GLU A 10 28.53 10.25 15.16
N GLN A 11 27.33 10.82 15.27
CA GLN A 11 26.08 10.08 15.36
C GLN A 11 25.32 10.16 14.04
N ARG A 12 25.08 8.99 13.44
CA ARG A 12 24.23 8.88 12.24
C ARG A 12 22.77 8.69 12.65
N PRO A 13 21.82 9.34 11.96
CA PRO A 13 20.40 9.06 12.14
C PRO A 13 20.08 7.57 11.99
N ILE A 14 19.15 7.07 12.79
CA ILE A 14 18.53 5.77 12.55
C ILE A 14 17.70 5.89 11.26
N ALA A 15 17.98 5.09 10.23
CA ALA A 15 17.22 5.11 8.97
C ALA A 15 16.37 3.85 8.83
N THR A 16 15.04 4.03 8.81
CA THR A 16 14.07 2.95 8.60
C THR A 16 13.24 3.17 7.34
N VAL A 17 12.74 2.08 6.81
CA VAL A 17 11.63 2.05 5.86
C VAL A 17 10.44 1.41 6.55
N ASP A 18 9.31 2.09 6.49
CA ASP A 18 8.05 1.67 7.11
C ASP A 18 6.97 1.55 6.02
N ILE A 19 6.37 0.37 5.90
CA ILE A 19 5.39 0.05 4.86
C ILE A 19 3.99 0.08 5.45
N VAL A 20 3.17 0.97 4.92
CA VAL A 20 1.72 0.98 5.11
C VAL A 20 1.13 0.05 4.06
N LEU A 21 0.98 -1.23 4.41
CA LEU A 21 0.41 -2.25 3.55
C LEU A 21 -1.12 -2.28 3.73
N VAL A 22 -1.84 -1.95 2.67
CA VAL A 22 -3.30 -1.78 2.66
C VAL A 22 -3.95 -2.84 1.77
N THR A 23 -5.02 -3.44 2.28
CA THR A 23 -5.99 -4.23 1.50
C THR A 23 -7.38 -3.63 1.64
N LEU A 24 -8.31 -4.12 0.84
CA LEU A 24 -9.71 -3.73 0.89
C LEU A 24 -10.59 -4.96 0.70
N ASN A 25 -11.54 -5.17 1.62
CA ASN A 25 -12.59 -6.17 1.49
C ASN A 25 -13.97 -5.53 1.67
N GLU A 26 -15.01 -6.34 1.85
CA GLU A 26 -16.39 -5.87 2.07
C GLU A 26 -16.55 -5.00 3.32
N ASP A 27 -15.72 -5.22 4.36
CA ASP A 27 -15.75 -4.47 5.62
C ASP A 27 -15.04 -3.11 5.55
N GLY A 28 -14.31 -2.85 4.46
CA GLY A 28 -13.60 -1.60 4.20
C GLY A 28 -12.08 -1.78 4.13
N LEU A 29 -11.36 -0.67 4.32
CA LEU A 29 -9.90 -0.64 4.29
C LEU A 29 -9.33 -1.36 5.50
N ARG A 30 -8.31 -2.19 5.28
CA ARG A 30 -7.59 -2.89 6.33
C ARG A 30 -6.10 -2.65 6.21
N LEU A 31 -5.43 -2.49 7.35
CA LEU A 31 -3.99 -2.34 7.46
C LEU A 31 -3.35 -3.64 7.91
N CYS A 32 -2.27 -4.03 7.24
CA CYS A 32 -1.41 -5.08 7.71
C CYS A 32 -0.47 -4.57 8.79
N LEU A 33 -0.55 -5.18 9.96
CA LEU A 33 0.30 -4.95 11.10
C LEU A 33 1.05 -6.23 11.47
N GLN A 34 2.20 -6.06 12.09
CA GLN A 34 2.98 -7.16 12.65
C GLN A 34 3.22 -6.92 14.14
N ARG A 35 3.34 -8.01 14.90
CA ARG A 35 3.77 -7.90 16.29
C ARG A 35 5.28 -7.66 16.32
N ARG A 36 5.72 -6.62 17.05
CA ARG A 36 7.14 -6.33 17.25
C ARG A 36 7.78 -7.39 18.13
N GLU A 37 8.95 -7.86 17.72
CA GLU A 37 9.71 -8.89 18.44
C GLU A 37 10.68 -8.28 19.47
N TYR A 38 11.19 -7.08 19.19
CA TYR A 38 12.27 -6.45 19.96
C TYR A 38 11.88 -5.07 20.46
N ASP A 39 12.49 -4.67 21.57
CA ASP A 39 12.38 -3.33 22.11
C ASP A 39 12.93 -2.24 21.17
N PRO A 40 12.40 -1.02 21.25
CA PRO A 40 11.25 -0.61 22.09
C PRO A 40 9.92 -1.16 21.54
N HIS A 41 8.89 -1.17 22.39
CA HIS A 41 7.53 -1.64 22.06
C HIS A 41 7.45 -3.13 21.70
N ALA A 42 8.26 -3.98 22.33
CA ALA A 42 8.20 -5.42 22.13
C ALA A 42 6.79 -5.95 22.46
N GLY A 43 6.25 -6.81 21.62
CA GLY A 43 4.91 -7.37 21.76
C GLY A 43 3.77 -6.49 21.27
N GLU A 44 3.98 -5.22 20.92
CA GLU A 44 2.93 -4.35 20.37
C GLU A 44 2.72 -4.58 18.87
N LEU A 45 1.52 -4.30 18.35
CA LEU A 45 1.26 -4.27 16.90
C LEU A 45 1.86 -3.00 16.30
N ALA A 46 2.49 -3.12 15.14
CA ALA A 46 3.14 -2.00 14.47
C ALA A 46 3.14 -2.18 12.95
N LEU A 47 3.50 -1.12 12.22
CA LEU A 47 3.75 -1.22 10.79
C LEU A 47 4.86 -2.22 10.47
N ILE A 48 4.80 -2.77 9.26
CA ILE A 48 5.87 -3.60 8.72
C ILE A 48 7.01 -2.66 8.35
N GLY A 49 8.03 -2.62 9.20
CA GLY A 49 9.17 -1.73 9.02
C GLY A 49 10.51 -2.40 9.30
N GLY A 50 11.59 -1.76 8.90
CA GLY A 50 12.95 -2.26 9.11
C GLY A 50 14.01 -1.25 8.72
N TYR A 51 15.25 -1.52 9.09
CA TYR A 51 16.37 -0.64 8.76
C TYR A 51 16.71 -0.70 7.27
N VAL A 52 17.15 0.45 6.75
CA VAL A 52 17.95 0.52 5.53
C VAL A 52 19.28 -0.18 5.79
N ARG A 53 19.72 -1.03 4.88
CA ARG A 53 20.98 -1.79 4.97
C ARG A 53 21.89 -1.40 3.80
N PRO A 54 22.78 -0.40 3.96
CA PRO A 54 23.59 0.11 2.86
C PRO A 54 24.48 -0.92 2.15
N GLU A 55 24.85 -2.00 2.85
CA GLU A 55 25.67 -3.09 2.31
C GLU A 55 24.85 -4.12 1.50
N GLU A 56 23.52 -4.14 1.67
CA GLU A 56 22.62 -5.13 1.05
C GLU A 56 21.65 -4.48 0.03
N ASP A 57 21.18 -3.27 0.32
CA ASP A 57 20.12 -2.59 -0.44
C ASP A 57 20.72 -1.68 -1.52
N ALA A 58 20.34 -1.93 -2.78
CA ALA A 58 20.78 -1.10 -3.91
C ALA A 58 20.23 0.33 -3.84
N ASP A 59 19.03 0.49 -3.30
CA ASP A 59 18.35 1.76 -3.04
C ASP A 59 17.27 1.58 -1.96
N ILE A 60 16.53 2.65 -1.68
CA ILE A 60 15.48 2.65 -0.65
C ILE A 60 14.28 1.76 -1.05
N GLU A 61 13.96 1.68 -2.34
CA GLU A 61 12.87 0.81 -2.80
C GLU A 61 13.26 -0.66 -2.61
N ALA A 62 14.53 -1.01 -2.85
CA ALA A 62 15.08 -2.33 -2.55
C ALA A 62 14.96 -2.67 -1.05
N SER A 63 15.22 -1.72 -0.15
CA SER A 63 14.95 -1.89 1.29
C SER A 63 13.48 -2.24 1.55
N ALA A 64 12.55 -1.48 0.97
CA ALA A 64 11.11 -1.72 1.12
C ALA A 64 10.69 -3.10 0.62
N ARG A 65 11.17 -3.50 -0.58
CA ARG A 65 10.90 -4.81 -1.18
C ARG A 65 11.47 -5.95 -0.34
N ARG A 66 12.70 -5.82 0.18
CA ARG A 66 13.32 -6.80 1.09
C ARG A 66 12.51 -6.95 2.38
N ILE A 67 12.08 -5.84 2.97
CA ILE A 67 11.28 -5.86 4.21
C ILE A 67 9.94 -6.56 3.97
N LEU A 68 9.22 -6.25 2.88
CA LEU A 68 7.99 -6.95 2.49
C LEU A 68 8.22 -8.46 2.30
N ALA A 69 9.24 -8.85 1.54
CA ALA A 69 9.54 -10.25 1.29
C ALA A 69 9.90 -11.01 2.57
N SER A 70 10.74 -10.42 3.43
CA SER A 70 11.22 -11.08 4.66
C SER A 70 10.17 -11.17 5.75
N LYS A 71 9.33 -10.14 5.93
CA LYS A 71 8.39 -10.06 7.05
C LYS A 71 6.96 -10.43 6.67
N ALA A 72 6.51 -10.02 5.48
CA ALA A 72 5.16 -10.30 5.00
C ALA A 72 5.07 -11.52 4.10
N ARG A 73 6.22 -12.00 3.55
CA ARG A 73 6.27 -13.02 2.48
C ARG A 73 5.44 -12.62 1.27
N LEU A 74 5.43 -11.33 0.97
CA LEU A 74 4.72 -10.74 -0.16
C LEU A 74 5.72 -10.07 -1.10
N ASP A 75 5.45 -10.21 -2.39
CA ASP A 75 6.24 -9.70 -3.50
C ASP A 75 5.34 -9.21 -4.64
N GLY A 76 5.92 -8.54 -5.64
CA GLY A 76 5.19 -8.09 -6.83
C GLY A 76 4.02 -7.15 -6.55
N LEU A 77 3.97 -6.55 -5.35
CA LEU A 77 2.94 -5.60 -4.95
C LEU A 77 3.17 -4.24 -5.61
N TYR A 78 2.08 -3.49 -5.74
CA TYR A 78 2.20 -2.05 -5.94
C TYR A 78 2.94 -1.45 -4.74
N LEU A 79 3.90 -0.58 -5.02
CA LEU A 79 4.76 0.03 -4.01
C LEU A 79 5.10 1.46 -4.43
N GLU A 80 4.82 2.43 -3.57
CA GLU A 80 5.07 3.85 -3.83
C GLU A 80 5.58 4.56 -2.58
N GLN A 81 6.64 5.37 -2.72
CA GLN A 81 7.09 6.22 -1.63
C GLN A 81 6.07 7.35 -1.36
N VAL A 82 5.61 7.43 -0.11
CA VAL A 82 4.70 8.49 0.34
C VAL A 82 5.51 9.74 0.64
N ARG A 83 6.34 9.70 1.69
CA ARG A 83 7.26 10.77 2.10
C ARG A 83 8.21 10.26 3.19
N SER A 84 9.17 11.09 3.58
CA SER A 84 10.05 10.83 4.73
C SER A 84 9.63 11.66 5.94
N PHE A 85 9.81 11.09 7.13
CA PHE A 85 9.60 11.74 8.42
C PHE A 85 10.92 11.71 9.19
N GLY A 86 11.37 12.85 9.70
CA GLY A 86 12.63 12.99 10.42
C GLY A 86 12.47 13.83 11.68
N GLY A 87 13.34 13.63 12.68
CA GLY A 87 13.26 14.31 13.97
C GLY A 87 13.67 13.46 15.18
N PRO A 88 13.89 14.09 16.35
CA PRO A 88 14.36 13.43 17.57
C PRO A 88 13.25 12.68 18.33
N ASP A 89 11.99 13.11 18.22
CA ASP A 89 10.92 12.63 19.11
C ASP A 89 10.19 11.38 18.61
N ARG A 90 10.50 10.93 17.39
CA ARG A 90 9.76 9.83 16.74
C ARG A 90 10.20 8.47 17.26
N ASP A 91 11.47 8.34 17.62
CA ASP A 91 12.05 7.10 18.14
C ASP A 91 12.77 7.39 19.47
N PRO A 92 12.45 6.69 20.57
CA PRO A 92 13.06 6.94 21.88
C PRO A 92 14.58 6.71 21.90
N ARG A 93 15.14 6.05 20.88
CA ARG A 93 16.58 5.80 20.76
C ARG A 93 17.36 6.98 20.19
N GLY A 94 16.67 8.02 19.70
CA GLY A 94 17.27 9.27 19.25
C GLY A 94 16.85 9.69 17.85
N TRP A 95 17.66 10.55 17.24
CA TRP A 95 17.35 11.13 15.93
C TRP A 95 17.24 10.03 14.86
N SER A 96 16.09 10.01 14.20
CA SER A 96 15.78 8.97 13.22
C SER A 96 15.17 9.58 11.96
N ILE A 97 15.08 8.78 10.89
CA ILE A 97 14.37 9.05 9.65
C ILE A 97 13.56 7.78 9.32
N ALA A 98 12.26 7.94 9.10
CA ALA A 98 11.38 6.90 8.59
C ALA A 98 10.97 7.25 7.16
N ILE A 99 11.30 6.41 6.20
CA ILE A 99 10.89 6.55 4.80
C ILE A 99 9.66 5.68 4.58
N VAL A 100 8.52 6.33 4.32
CA VAL A 100 7.23 5.65 4.30
C VAL A 100 6.87 5.22 2.90
N TYR A 101 6.49 3.96 2.75
CA TYR A 101 5.94 3.41 1.52
C TYR A 101 4.48 3.00 1.70
N LEU A 102 3.67 3.25 0.69
CA LEU A 102 2.34 2.67 0.54
C LEU A 102 2.48 1.42 -0.32
N ALA A 103 1.95 0.30 0.16
CA ALA A 103 1.82 -0.92 -0.61
C ALA A 103 0.35 -1.34 -0.69
N LEU A 104 -0.09 -1.76 -1.87
CA LEU A 104 -1.46 -2.25 -2.09
C LEU A 104 -1.42 -3.74 -2.42
N VAL A 105 -2.27 -4.51 -1.77
CA VAL A 105 -2.35 -5.96 -1.93
C VAL A 105 -3.81 -6.39 -2.12
N PRO A 106 -4.09 -7.27 -3.09
CA PRO A 106 -5.41 -7.88 -3.22
C PRO A 106 -5.72 -8.80 -2.05
N ASP A 107 -6.97 -8.78 -1.61
CA ASP A 107 -7.42 -9.48 -0.41
C ASP A 107 -7.15 -10.98 -0.46
N GLU A 108 -7.34 -11.58 -1.64
CA GLU A 108 -7.14 -13.01 -1.88
C GLU A 108 -5.68 -13.45 -1.68
N ARG A 109 -4.70 -12.55 -1.78
CA ARG A 109 -3.28 -12.87 -1.55
C ARG A 109 -2.94 -13.00 -0.06
N LEU A 110 -3.86 -12.63 0.83
CA LEU A 110 -3.57 -12.52 2.26
C LEU A 110 -3.92 -13.76 3.07
N ALA A 111 -4.79 -14.63 2.56
CA ALA A 111 -5.29 -15.80 3.29
C ALA A 111 -4.15 -16.67 3.85
N ALA A 112 -3.09 -16.89 3.07
CA ALA A 112 -1.92 -17.67 3.51
C ALA A 112 -1.09 -16.94 4.59
N ALA A 113 -0.94 -15.62 4.47
CA ALA A 113 -0.18 -14.81 5.42
C ALA A 113 -0.90 -14.66 6.78
N GLU A 114 -2.23 -14.55 6.75
CA GLU A 114 -3.08 -14.57 7.94
C GLU A 114 -3.06 -15.93 8.64
N ALA A 115 -3.20 -17.03 7.88
CA ALA A 115 -3.17 -18.38 8.41
C ALA A 115 -1.84 -18.73 9.11
N ALA A 116 -0.72 -18.17 8.65
CA ALA A 116 0.58 -18.31 9.28
C ALA A 116 0.71 -17.56 10.63
N GLY A 117 -0.26 -16.69 10.97
CA GLY A 117 -0.34 -16.01 12.27
C GLY A 117 0.71 -14.93 12.52
N ALA A 118 1.57 -14.62 11.54
CA ALA A 118 2.63 -13.62 11.67
C ALA A 118 2.12 -12.18 11.45
N LEU A 119 1.08 -12.02 10.62
CA LEU A 119 0.47 -10.74 10.30
C LEU A 119 -0.93 -10.62 10.92
N ARG A 120 -1.38 -9.38 11.15
CA ARG A 120 -2.74 -9.04 11.57
C ARG A 120 -3.29 -7.99 10.62
N PHE A 121 -4.49 -8.20 10.11
CA PHE A 121 -5.17 -7.22 9.28
C PHE A 121 -6.28 -6.57 10.09
N GLU A 122 -6.05 -5.32 10.49
CA GLU A 122 -7.00 -4.56 11.28
C GLU A 122 -7.76 -3.62 10.37
N ARG A 123 -9.09 -3.57 10.52
CA ARG A 123 -9.90 -2.54 9.86
C ARG A 123 -9.41 -1.17 10.34
N ILE A 124 -9.17 -0.26 9.39
CA ILE A 124 -8.74 1.09 9.70
C ILE A 124 -9.82 2.09 9.36
N ASP A 125 -10.09 2.98 10.30
CA ASP A 125 -10.76 4.23 10.03
C ASP A 125 -9.67 5.28 9.70
N PRO A 126 -9.63 5.85 8.49
CA PRO A 126 -8.69 6.92 8.15
C PRO A 126 -8.72 8.10 9.12
N ASP A 127 -9.87 8.35 9.76
CA ASP A 127 -10.08 9.46 10.69
C ASP A 127 -9.87 9.02 12.16
N HIS A 128 -9.67 7.71 12.41
CA HIS A 128 -9.49 7.16 13.75
C HIS A 128 -8.53 5.95 13.78
N CYS A 129 -7.22 6.24 13.68
CA CYS A 129 -6.19 5.22 13.84
C CYS A 129 -5.97 4.90 15.34
N PRO A 130 -5.95 3.61 15.75
CA PRO A 130 -5.60 3.26 17.11
C PRO A 130 -4.16 3.70 17.44
N PRO A 131 -3.82 3.89 18.73
CA PRO A 131 -2.45 4.13 19.15
C PRO A 131 -1.55 2.98 18.70
N LEU A 132 -0.48 3.31 17.99
CA LEU A 132 0.54 2.39 17.51
C LEU A 132 1.91 2.89 17.95
N PRO A 133 2.92 2.00 18.07
CA PRO A 133 4.28 2.35 18.45
C PRO A 133 4.85 3.55 17.67
N PHE A 134 5.73 4.29 18.33
CA PHE A 134 6.39 5.48 17.75
C PHE A 134 5.38 6.52 17.27
N ASP A 135 5.54 7.03 16.05
CA ASP A 135 4.63 7.94 15.39
C ASP A 135 3.88 7.28 14.22
N HIS A 136 3.70 5.96 14.25
CA HIS A 136 3.08 5.17 13.17
C HIS A 136 1.71 5.68 12.73
N GLY A 137 0.89 6.20 13.64
CA GLY A 137 -0.39 6.81 13.29
C GLY A 137 -0.26 7.97 12.28
N ARG A 138 0.82 8.77 12.37
CA ARG A 138 1.11 9.85 11.41
C ARG A 138 1.56 9.31 10.06
N LEU A 139 2.29 8.19 10.04
CA LEU A 139 2.74 7.54 8.81
C LEU A 139 1.55 6.96 8.05
N ILE A 140 0.66 6.28 8.78
CA ILE A 140 -0.61 5.73 8.26
C ILE A 140 -1.48 6.83 7.68
N ALA A 141 -1.74 7.89 8.45
CA ALA A 141 -2.59 9.00 7.99
C ALA A 141 -2.08 9.60 6.68
N ALA A 142 -0.75 9.80 6.55
CA ALA A 142 -0.17 10.31 5.31
C ALA A 142 -0.31 9.35 4.12
N ALA A 143 -0.19 8.04 4.36
CA ALA A 143 -0.34 7.03 3.31
C ALA A 143 -1.80 6.85 2.86
N LEU A 144 -2.76 6.89 3.79
CA LEU A 144 -4.19 6.84 3.48
C LEU A 144 -4.65 8.11 2.75
N GLU A 145 -4.13 9.27 3.14
CA GLU A 145 -4.38 10.52 2.40
C GLU A 145 -3.81 10.44 0.98
N ARG A 146 -2.62 9.87 0.80
CA ARG A 146 -2.05 9.61 -0.55
C ARG A 146 -2.97 8.71 -1.37
N LEU A 147 -3.44 7.61 -0.80
CA LEU A 147 -4.37 6.69 -1.46
C LEU A 147 -5.66 7.40 -1.88
N ARG A 148 -6.31 8.11 -0.94
CA ARG A 148 -7.57 8.84 -1.17
C ARG A 148 -7.41 9.91 -2.25
N SER A 149 -6.37 10.73 -2.15
CA SER A 149 -6.06 11.77 -3.13
C SER A 149 -5.88 11.18 -4.52
N LYS A 150 -5.00 10.17 -4.68
CA LYS A 150 -4.70 9.53 -5.97
C LYS A 150 -5.84 8.70 -6.53
N ALA A 151 -6.74 8.17 -5.70
CA ALA A 151 -7.89 7.39 -6.15
C ALA A 151 -8.77 8.19 -7.12
N SER A 152 -8.87 9.49 -6.91
CA SER A 152 -9.69 10.35 -7.78
C SER A 152 -9.11 10.54 -9.18
N TYR A 153 -7.80 10.38 -9.40
CA TYR A 153 -7.17 10.71 -10.69
C TYR A 153 -6.20 9.63 -11.18
N SER A 154 -6.29 8.38 -10.73
CA SER A 154 -5.37 7.35 -11.20
C SER A 154 -5.92 5.95 -11.10
N THR A 155 -5.23 4.99 -11.74
CA THR A 155 -5.50 3.56 -11.61
C THR A 155 -5.14 2.97 -10.24
N LEU A 156 -4.65 3.78 -9.29
CA LEU A 156 -4.14 3.31 -7.99
C LEU A 156 -5.09 2.35 -7.26
N PRO A 157 -6.40 2.63 -7.12
CA PRO A 157 -7.28 1.73 -6.37
C PRO A 157 -7.41 0.34 -7.00
N ALA A 158 -7.22 0.21 -8.32
CA ALA A 158 -7.30 -1.09 -9.00
C ALA A 158 -6.22 -2.09 -8.53
N PHE A 159 -5.13 -1.63 -7.90
CA PHE A 159 -4.11 -2.52 -7.32
C PHE A 159 -4.56 -3.21 -6.02
N LEU A 160 -5.70 -2.82 -5.46
CA LEU A 160 -6.38 -3.55 -4.37
C LEU A 160 -7.20 -4.75 -4.89
N LEU A 161 -7.29 -4.92 -6.21
CA LEU A 161 -7.97 -6.03 -6.86
C LEU A 161 -6.96 -6.99 -7.50
N GLY A 162 -7.41 -8.23 -7.70
CA GLY A 162 -6.68 -9.25 -8.44
C GLY A 162 -6.38 -8.85 -9.90
N GLU A 163 -5.82 -9.79 -10.66
CA GLU A 163 -5.53 -9.57 -12.08
C GLU A 163 -6.78 -9.37 -12.94
N GLN A 164 -7.91 -9.90 -12.48
CA GLN A 164 -9.17 -9.87 -13.17
C GLN A 164 -10.25 -9.43 -12.20
N PHE A 165 -11.12 -8.52 -12.65
CA PHE A 165 -12.20 -7.97 -11.85
C PHE A 165 -13.35 -7.51 -12.73
N THR A 166 -14.51 -7.33 -12.13
CA THR A 166 -15.71 -6.77 -12.75
C THR A 166 -15.76 -5.25 -12.57
N LEU A 167 -16.54 -4.55 -13.41
CA LEU A 167 -16.76 -3.11 -13.23
C LEU A 167 -17.39 -2.74 -11.88
N PRO A 168 -18.37 -3.50 -11.33
CA PRO A 168 -18.90 -3.24 -9.99
C PRO A 168 -17.84 -3.36 -8.89
N GLU A 169 -16.97 -4.38 -8.95
CA GLU A 169 -15.87 -4.52 -7.98
C GLU A 169 -14.91 -3.34 -8.07
N LEU A 170 -14.49 -2.98 -9.29
CA LEU A 170 -13.63 -1.81 -9.51
C LEU A 170 -14.25 -0.54 -8.94
N LYS A 171 -15.53 -0.28 -9.23
CA LYS A 171 -16.24 0.89 -8.69
C LYS A 171 -16.26 0.88 -7.17
N ALA A 172 -16.63 -0.24 -6.55
CA ALA A 172 -16.70 -0.36 -5.09
C ALA A 172 -15.34 -0.06 -4.44
N VAL A 173 -14.24 -0.48 -5.06
CA VAL A 173 -12.89 -0.19 -4.59
C VAL A 173 -12.57 1.30 -4.66
N TYR A 174 -12.91 1.98 -5.77
CA TYR A 174 -12.73 3.43 -5.87
C TYR A 174 -13.57 4.18 -4.85
N GLU A 175 -14.85 3.83 -4.69
CA GLU A 175 -15.75 4.48 -3.72
C GLU A 175 -15.23 4.35 -2.29
N ARG A 176 -14.75 3.16 -1.91
CA ARG A 176 -14.18 2.91 -0.58
C ARG A 176 -12.83 3.61 -0.37
N ALA A 177 -11.98 3.68 -1.40
CA ALA A 177 -10.71 4.40 -1.33
C ALA A 177 -10.91 5.93 -1.24
N MET A 178 -11.89 6.47 -1.96
CA MET A 178 -12.23 7.90 -1.96
C MET A 178 -13.07 8.31 -0.75
N GLY A 179 -13.85 7.38 -0.18
CA GLY A 179 -14.83 7.66 0.87
C GLY A 179 -16.10 8.34 0.35
N THR A 180 -16.35 8.34 -0.97
CA THR A 180 -17.51 8.99 -1.59
C THR A 180 -18.12 8.11 -2.68
N PRO A 181 -19.45 8.17 -2.88
CA PRO A 181 -20.11 7.40 -3.94
C PRO A 181 -19.80 7.98 -5.32
N LEU A 182 -19.70 7.10 -6.31
CA LEU A 182 -19.45 7.43 -7.71
C LEU A 182 -20.70 7.17 -8.56
N ASN A 183 -20.88 7.98 -9.60
CA ASN A 183 -21.95 7.78 -10.58
C ASN A 183 -21.55 6.68 -11.58
N ASP A 184 -22.35 5.61 -11.68
CA ASP A 184 -22.08 4.45 -12.54
C ASP A 184 -21.80 4.83 -14.01
N SER A 185 -22.64 5.69 -14.59
CA SER A 185 -22.54 6.04 -16.01
C SER A 185 -21.33 6.93 -16.29
N ALA A 186 -21.03 7.87 -15.39
CA ALA A 186 -19.86 8.73 -15.51
C ALA A 186 -18.55 7.96 -15.31
N PHE A 187 -18.50 7.08 -14.29
CA PHE A 187 -17.34 6.26 -14.00
C PHE A 187 -17.02 5.35 -15.20
N ARG A 188 -17.99 4.54 -15.64
CA ARG A 188 -17.79 3.63 -16.78
C ARG A 188 -17.36 4.38 -18.05
N ARG A 189 -18.02 5.50 -18.37
CA ARG A 189 -17.68 6.30 -19.56
C ARG A 189 -16.22 6.76 -19.50
N LYS A 190 -15.76 7.30 -18.36
CA LYS A 190 -14.38 7.75 -18.20
C LYS A 190 -13.36 6.63 -18.36
N LEU A 191 -13.57 5.46 -17.73
CA LEU A 191 -12.60 4.36 -17.85
C LEU A 191 -12.45 3.88 -19.31
N MET A 192 -13.55 3.87 -20.06
CA MET A 192 -13.56 3.49 -21.48
C MET A 192 -12.90 4.55 -22.36
N GLU A 193 -13.19 5.84 -22.14
CA GLU A 193 -12.55 6.96 -22.85
C GLU A 193 -11.03 6.98 -22.65
N MET A 194 -10.57 6.64 -21.44
CA MET A 194 -9.15 6.59 -21.10
C MET A 194 -8.45 5.29 -21.52
N GLN A 195 -9.21 4.31 -22.04
CA GLN A 195 -8.69 3.00 -22.48
C GLN A 195 -7.82 2.28 -21.42
N ILE A 196 -8.15 2.46 -20.13
CA ILE A 196 -7.36 1.88 -19.04
C ILE A 196 -7.74 0.42 -18.74
N LEU A 197 -8.85 -0.06 -19.30
CA LEU A 197 -9.37 -1.41 -19.12
C LEU A 197 -9.34 -2.18 -20.44
N GLU A 198 -9.02 -3.47 -20.32
CA GLU A 198 -9.18 -4.46 -21.38
C GLU A 198 -10.23 -5.49 -20.97
N GLU A 199 -11.16 -5.78 -21.88
CA GLU A 199 -12.15 -6.85 -21.71
C GLU A 199 -11.47 -8.22 -21.84
N ILE A 200 -11.78 -9.13 -20.90
CA ILE A 200 -11.33 -10.51 -20.96
C ILE A 200 -12.42 -11.34 -21.63
N ASP A 201 -12.10 -12.01 -22.73
CA ASP A 201 -13.04 -12.85 -23.45
C ASP A 201 -13.60 -13.97 -22.57
N ALA A 202 -14.93 -14.12 -22.56
CA ALA A 202 -15.64 -15.09 -21.73
C ALA A 202 -15.22 -16.56 -21.94
N LYS A 203 -14.58 -16.88 -23.08
CA LYS A 203 -14.04 -18.22 -23.36
C LYS A 203 -12.78 -18.56 -22.55
N ALA A 204 -12.06 -17.56 -22.05
CA ALA A 204 -10.87 -17.74 -21.21
C ALA A 204 -11.19 -17.84 -19.71
N SER A 205 -12.41 -17.46 -19.29
CA SER A 205 -12.86 -17.45 -17.89
C SER A 205 -13.68 -18.69 -17.50
N ALA A 206 -13.49 -19.81 -18.20
CA ALA A 206 -14.30 -21.01 -18.02
C ALA A 206 -13.96 -21.79 -16.73
N THR A 207 -14.39 -21.26 -15.59
CA THR A 207 -14.67 -22.02 -14.38
C THR A 207 -16.14 -21.85 -14.00
N ALA A 208 -16.92 -22.88 -14.34
CA ALA A 208 -18.19 -23.31 -13.77
C ALA A 208 -19.42 -22.37 -13.76
N GLU A 209 -20.45 -22.81 -14.51
CA GLU A 209 -21.85 -22.94 -14.06
C GLU A 209 -22.51 -21.77 -13.33
N ARG A 210 -22.58 -20.56 -13.93
CA ARG A 210 -23.60 -19.56 -13.53
C ARG A 210 -24.19 -18.82 -14.73
N LYS A 211 -25.51 -18.58 -14.67
CA LYS A 211 -26.30 -17.73 -15.57
C LYS A 211 -25.53 -16.42 -15.85
N ARG A 212 -25.08 -16.24 -17.10
CA ARG A 212 -24.40 -15.04 -17.64
C ARG A 212 -23.32 -14.47 -16.69
N PRO A 213 -22.09 -14.98 -16.74
CA PRO A 213 -21.00 -14.42 -15.94
C PRO A 213 -20.85 -12.92 -16.26
N ALA A 214 -20.59 -12.11 -15.22
CA ALA A 214 -20.31 -10.70 -15.40
C ALA A 214 -19.05 -10.52 -16.28
N GLN A 215 -19.04 -9.50 -17.13
CA GLN A 215 -17.88 -9.19 -17.97
C GLN A 215 -16.67 -8.91 -17.07
N LEU A 216 -15.60 -9.66 -17.28
CA LEU A 216 -14.32 -9.46 -16.60
C LEU A 216 -13.45 -8.49 -17.38
N TYR A 217 -12.67 -7.73 -16.63
CA TYR A 217 -11.72 -6.75 -17.11
C TYR A 217 -10.38 -6.96 -16.40
N ARG A 218 -9.32 -6.44 -17.02
CA ARG A 218 -8.02 -6.20 -16.40
C ARG A 218 -7.54 -4.80 -16.76
N LEU A 219 -6.57 -4.28 -16.01
CA LEU A 219 -5.87 -3.07 -16.45
C LEU A 219 -5.14 -3.34 -17.76
N ALA A 220 -5.27 -2.42 -18.74
CA ALA A 220 -4.53 -2.48 -20.00
C ALA A 220 -3.01 -2.50 -19.77
N LYS A 221 -2.57 -1.70 -18.79
CA LYS A 221 -1.21 -1.70 -18.28
C LYS A 221 -1.24 -1.88 -16.77
N ARG A 222 -0.53 -2.90 -16.25
CA ARG A 222 -0.38 -3.12 -14.81
C ARG A 222 0.66 -2.17 -14.21
N ALA A 223 0.41 -0.87 -14.35
CA ALA A 223 1.23 0.23 -13.86
C ALA A 223 0.33 1.40 -13.43
N LEU A 224 0.80 2.23 -12.50
CA LEU A 224 0.08 3.46 -12.15
C LEU A 224 -0.04 4.33 -13.41
N THR A 225 -1.27 4.69 -13.74
CA THR A 225 -1.58 5.66 -14.80
C THR A 225 -2.43 6.74 -14.16
N GLU A 226 -1.96 7.98 -14.25
CA GLU A 226 -2.70 9.16 -13.80
C GLU A 226 -3.59 9.67 -14.94
N PHE A 227 -4.72 10.26 -14.59
CA PHE A 227 -5.74 10.76 -15.48
C PHE A 227 -5.65 12.28 -15.53
N ASP A 228 -5.89 12.87 -16.71
CA ASP A 228 -5.94 14.33 -16.87
C ASP A 228 -7.19 14.96 -16.20
N ARG A 229 -8.13 14.12 -15.73
CA ARG A 229 -9.39 14.52 -15.09
C ARG A 229 -9.73 13.54 -13.98
N THR A 230 -10.30 14.03 -12.88
CA THR A 230 -10.76 13.15 -11.79
C THR A 230 -11.91 12.26 -12.25
N VAL A 231 -12.07 11.07 -11.67
CA VAL A 231 -13.22 10.16 -11.90
C VAL A 231 -14.48 10.65 -11.20
#